data_AF-A0A1Q4HWN8-F1
#
_entry.id   AF-A0A1Q4HWN8-F1
#
_cell.length_a   1.000
_cell.length_b   1.000
_cell.length_c   1.000
_cell.angle_alpha   90.00
_cell.angle_beta   90.00
_cell.angle_gamma   90.00
#
_symmetry.space_group_name_H-M   'P 1'
#
loop_
_entity.id
_entity.type
_entity.pdbx_description
1 polymer ?
#
loop_
_entity_poly.entity_id
_entity_poly.type
_entity_poly.pdbx_seq_one_letter_code
_entity_poly.pdbx_strand_id
1 'polypeptide(L)'
;MASVLTACAGFLLAVLWMDLIFDVQVLRFRSAPMDLPEEVLASIAAYYHRATTTSRPMSRLIAVVMVILLGALTYESARGLEPWWLLVLSAGLAGLAIMLALTQTVPDAVRLGRRTDGPPEQTRLARSVCRDHLVCAGCMSAFALLWVARSVAV
;
A
#
# COMPACT_ATOMS: atom_id res chain seq x y z
N MET A 1 7.34 -5.53 -21.20
CA MET A 1 6.28 -5.42 -20.17
C MET A 1 6.35 -4.13 -19.37
N ALA A 2 7.27 -3.21 -19.67
CA ALA A 2 7.40 -1.95 -18.93
C ALA A 2 6.08 -1.18 -18.77
N SER A 3 5.28 -1.04 -19.83
CA SER A 3 3.97 -0.37 -19.75
C SER A 3 2.98 -1.05 -18.78
N VAL A 4 3.02 -2.39 -18.67
CA VAL A 4 2.17 -3.14 -17.72
C VAL A 4 2.68 -2.93 -16.29
N LEU A 5 4.00 -2.98 -16.09
CA LEU A 5 4.62 -2.76 -14.78
C LEU A 5 4.38 -1.33 -14.26
N THR A 6 4.52 -0.32 -15.13
CA THR A 6 4.24 1.08 -14.78
C THR A 6 2.75 1.32 -14.55
N ALA A 7 1.85 0.70 -15.34
CA ALA A 7 0.41 0.79 -15.11
C ALA A 7 -0.01 0.15 -13.79
N CYS A 8 0.52 -1.04 -13.47
CA CYS A 8 0.26 -1.70 -12.19
C CYS A 8 0.79 -0.88 -11.02
N ALA A 9 2.01 -0.34 -11.13
CA ALA A 9 2.58 0.51 -10.09
C ALA A 9 1.79 1.81 -9.89
N GLY A 10 1.37 2.45 -10.99
CA GLY A 10 0.52 3.65 -10.95
C GLY A 10 -0.85 3.38 -10.33
N PHE A 11 -1.48 2.25 -10.65
CA PHE A 11 -2.74 1.84 -10.03
C PHE A 11 -2.59 1.64 -8.52
N LEU A 12 -1.56 0.90 -8.08
CA LEU A 12 -1.30 0.66 -6.66
C LEU A 12 -0.97 1.96 -5.93
N LEU A 13 -0.23 2.88 -6.56
CA LEU A 13 -0.01 4.23 -6.01
C LEU A 13 -1.30 5.02 -5.87
N ALA A 14 -2.21 4.95 -6.84
CA ALA A 14 -3.49 5.64 -6.76
C ALA A 14 -4.36 5.09 -5.61
N VAL A 15 -4.33 3.77 -5.37
CA VAL A 15 -4.99 3.16 -4.21
C VAL A 15 -4.36 3.65 -2.90
N LEU A 16 -3.03 3.57 -2.79
CA LEU A 16 -2.30 4.06 -1.61
C LEU A 16 -2.54 5.54 -1.34
N TRP A 17 -2.70 6.35 -2.39
CA TRP A 17 -3.06 7.75 -2.25
C TRP A 17 -4.43 7.92 -1.60
N MET A 18 -5.43 7.14 -2.03
CA MET A 18 -6.76 7.17 -1.43
C MET A 18 -6.74 6.79 0.06
N ASP A 19 -5.92 5.80 0.44
CA ASP A 19 -5.71 5.42 1.84
C ASP A 19 -5.04 6.57 2.63
N LEU A 20 -3.98 7.17 2.04
CA LEU A 20 -3.20 8.23 2.66
C LEU A 20 -4.00 9.50 2.95
N ILE A 21 -5.02 9.85 2.15
CA ILE A 21 -5.89 11.01 2.42
C ILE A 21 -6.49 10.95 3.84
N PHE A 22 -6.79 9.75 4.33
CA PHE A 22 -7.32 9.53 5.68
C PHE A 22 -6.20 9.30 6.70
N ASP A 23 -5.22 8.47 6.35
CA ASP A 23 -4.18 8.06 7.29
C ASP A 23 -3.24 9.20 7.72
N VAL A 24 -2.95 10.17 6.84
CA VAL A 24 -2.06 11.30 7.19
C VAL A 24 -2.63 12.20 8.29
N GLN A 25 -3.94 12.10 8.58
CA GLN A 25 -4.54 12.80 9.72
C GLN A 25 -3.87 12.40 11.04
N VAL A 26 -3.37 11.16 11.13
CA VAL A 26 -2.65 10.64 12.30
C VAL A 26 -1.32 11.37 12.52
N LEU A 27 -0.66 11.82 11.45
CA LEU A 27 0.64 12.50 11.53
C LEU A 27 0.56 13.86 12.23
N ARG A 28 -0.61 14.53 12.17
CA ARG A 28 -0.84 15.80 12.89
C ARG A 28 -0.75 15.64 14.40
N PHE A 29 -0.93 14.41 14.90
CA PHE A 29 -0.89 14.06 16.31
C PHE A 29 0.28 13.13 16.66
N ARG A 30 1.35 13.10 15.84
CA ARG A 30 2.53 12.23 16.06
C ARG A 30 3.25 12.50 17.38
N SER A 31 3.17 13.73 17.89
CA SER A 31 3.85 14.17 19.11
C SER A 31 2.94 14.17 20.34
N ALA A 32 1.65 13.88 20.17
CA ALA A 32 0.71 13.81 21.27
C ALA A 32 0.89 12.46 22.01
N PRO A 33 1.21 12.49 23.32
CA PRO A 33 1.37 11.27 24.12
C PRO A 33 0.04 10.54 24.40
N MET A 34 -1.10 11.20 24.15
CA MET A 34 -2.46 10.68 24.36
C MET A 34 -3.09 10.06 23.09
N ASP A 35 -4.22 9.39 23.30
CA ASP A 35 -5.12 8.86 22.27
C ASP A 35 -5.43 9.90 21.18
N LEU A 36 -5.59 9.43 19.94
CA LEU A 36 -6.05 10.27 18.83
C LEU A 36 -7.45 10.83 19.16
N PRO A 37 -7.77 12.07 18.72
CA PRO A 37 -9.13 12.59 18.87
C PRO A 37 -10.15 11.62 18.25
N GLU A 38 -11.28 11.40 18.94
CA GLU A 38 -12.32 10.47 18.48
C GLU A 38 -12.82 10.80 17.07
N GLU A 39 -12.84 12.09 16.69
CA GLU A 39 -13.22 12.52 15.34
C GLU A 39 -12.31 11.94 14.25
N VAL A 40 -10.99 11.88 14.51
CA VAL A 40 -10.01 11.33 13.57
C VAL A 40 -10.15 9.81 13.51
N LEU A 41 -10.28 9.15 14.67
CA LEU A 41 -10.52 7.71 14.74
C LEU A 41 -11.84 7.32 14.06
N ALA A 42 -12.89 8.13 14.20
CA ALA A 42 -14.19 7.92 13.55
C ALA A 42 -14.10 8.07 12.04
N SER A 43 -13.38 9.08 11.55
CA SER A 43 -13.14 9.27 10.13
C SER A 43 -12.40 8.06 9.50
N ILE A 44 -11.29 7.65 10.12
CA ILE A 44 -10.45 6.54 9.65
C ILE A 44 -11.20 5.20 9.75
N ALA A 45 -11.84 4.93 10.88
CA ALA A 45 -12.58 3.68 11.08
C ALA A 45 -13.80 3.58 10.15
N ALA A 46 -14.52 4.68 9.91
CA ALA A 46 -15.63 4.69 8.95
C ALA A 46 -15.16 4.45 7.52
N TYR A 47 -13.99 4.99 7.15
CA TYR A 47 -13.34 4.72 5.87
C TYR A 47 -13.02 3.23 5.73
N TYR A 48 -12.25 2.65 6.66
CA TYR A 48 -11.85 1.25 6.60
C TYR A 48 -13.04 0.29 6.76
N HIS A 49 -14.08 0.66 7.50
CA HIS A 49 -15.31 -0.10 7.56
C HIS A 49 -15.92 -0.24 6.16
N ARG A 50 -16.10 0.88 5.42
CA ARG A 50 -16.60 0.84 4.04
C ARG A 50 -15.64 0.11 3.10
N ALA A 51 -14.34 0.35 3.22
CA ALA A 51 -13.33 -0.30 2.39
C ALA A 51 -13.35 -1.82 2.56
N THR A 52 -13.57 -2.32 3.78
CA THR A 52 -13.55 -3.76 4.09
C THR A 52 -14.91 -4.45 3.91
N THR A 53 -16.03 -3.74 4.07
CA THR A 53 -17.37 -4.32 4.00
C THR A 53 -18.04 -4.13 2.64
N THR A 54 -18.08 -2.89 2.15
CA THR A 54 -18.80 -2.52 0.91
C THR A 54 -17.92 -2.58 -0.33
N SER A 55 -16.61 -2.38 -0.19
CA SER A 55 -15.68 -2.29 -1.32
C SER A 55 -14.95 -3.60 -1.66
N ARG A 56 -15.56 -4.76 -1.33
CA ARG A 56 -15.05 -6.09 -1.70
C ARG A 56 -14.57 -6.24 -3.17
N PRO A 57 -15.27 -5.72 -4.20
CA PRO A 57 -14.75 -5.82 -5.57
C PRO A 57 -13.42 -5.07 -5.76
N MET A 58 -13.23 -3.95 -5.07
CA MET A 58 -12.01 -3.15 -5.13
C MET A 58 -10.83 -3.88 -4.48
N SER A 59 -11.03 -4.52 -3.32
CA SER A 59 -9.99 -5.35 -2.68
C SER A 59 -9.54 -6.52 -3.57
N ARG A 60 -10.48 -7.18 -4.26
CA ARG A 60 -10.16 -8.23 -5.24
C ARG A 60 -9.35 -7.68 -6.41
N LEU A 61 -9.70 -6.50 -6.91
CA LEU A 61 -8.97 -5.85 -8.00
C LEU A 61 -7.52 -5.54 -7.60
N ILE A 62 -7.30 -5.01 -6.38
CA ILE A 62 -5.95 -4.76 -5.85
C ILE A 62 -5.13 -6.06 -5.83
N ALA A 63 -5.71 -7.14 -5.30
CA ALA A 63 -5.05 -8.45 -5.27
C ALA A 63 -4.71 -8.96 -6.68
N VAL A 64 -5.62 -8.82 -7.64
CA VAL A 64 -5.37 -9.18 -9.05
C VAL A 64 -4.22 -8.35 -9.63
N VAL A 65 -4.20 -7.03 -9.39
CA VAL A 65 -3.11 -6.17 -9.88
C VAL A 65 -1.76 -6.53 -9.25
N MET A 66 -1.73 -6.89 -7.97
CA MET A 66 -0.51 -7.40 -7.32
C MET A 66 0.00 -8.69 -7.98
N VAL A 67 -0.91 -9.63 -8.28
CA VAL A 67 -0.55 -10.88 -8.99
C VAL A 67 -0.04 -10.60 -10.40
N ILE A 68 -0.69 -9.69 -11.14
CA ILE A 68 -0.24 -9.27 -12.48
C ILE A 68 1.15 -8.64 -12.41
N LEU A 69 1.41 -7.78 -11.43
CA LEU A 69 2.72 -7.15 -11.23
C LEU A 69 3.81 -8.20 -11.02
N LEU A 70 3.58 -9.17 -10.13
CA LEU A 70 4.52 -10.26 -9.84
C LEU A 70 4.72 -11.18 -11.05
N GLY A 71 3.64 -11.51 -11.76
CA GLY A 71 3.69 -12.32 -12.98
C GLY A 71 4.49 -11.63 -14.09
N ALA A 72 4.28 -10.33 -14.28
CA ALA A 72 5.01 -9.53 -15.25
C ALA A 72 6.50 -9.41 -14.90
N LEU A 73 6.85 -9.25 -13.61
CA LEU A 73 8.25 -9.26 -13.15
C LEU A 73 8.92 -10.63 -13.37
N THR A 74 8.21 -11.71 -13.06
CA THR A 74 8.72 -13.08 -13.27
C THR A 74 8.94 -13.36 -14.75
N TYR A 75 8.05 -12.87 -15.61
CA TYR A 75 8.18 -12.99 -17.05
C TYR A 75 9.37 -12.21 -17.60
N GLU A 76 9.59 -10.96 -17.17
CA GLU A 76 10.78 -10.19 -17.55
C GLU A 76 12.07 -10.87 -17.07
N SER A 77 12.05 -11.45 -15.87
CA SER A 77 13.18 -12.24 -15.36
C SER A 77 13.47 -13.48 -16.21
N ALA A 78 12.44 -14.17 -16.72
CA ALA A 78 12.60 -15.35 -17.56
C ALA A 78 13.11 -15.02 -18.97
N ARG A 79 12.82 -13.82 -19.48
CA ARG A 79 13.31 -13.37 -20.80
C ARG A 79 14.78 -12.98 -20.77
N GLY A 80 15.33 -12.60 -19.61
CA GLY A 80 16.74 -12.24 -19.45
C GLY A 80 17.18 -11.00 -20.23
N LEU A 81 16.24 -10.17 -20.69
CA LEU A 81 16.51 -8.97 -21.48
C LEU A 81 16.93 -7.78 -20.59
N GLU A 82 16.55 -7.82 -19.32
CA GLU A 82 16.77 -6.74 -18.36
C GLU A 82 17.97 -7.01 -17.45
N PRO A 83 18.68 -5.96 -17.01
CA PRO A 83 19.79 -6.10 -16.07
C PRO A 83 19.34 -6.77 -14.76
N TRP A 84 20.13 -7.73 -14.28
CA TRP A 84 19.80 -8.50 -13.07
C TRP A 84 19.56 -7.61 -11.83
N TRP A 85 20.32 -6.52 -11.68
CA TRP A 85 20.17 -5.59 -10.55
C TRP A 85 18.81 -4.88 -10.56
N LEU A 86 18.28 -4.58 -11.75
CA LEU A 86 16.98 -3.93 -11.95
C LEU A 86 15.86 -4.85 -11.48
N LEU A 87 15.96 -6.14 -11.81
CA LEU A 87 15.01 -7.16 -11.40
C LEU A 87 15.05 -7.42 -9.89
N VAL A 88 16.25 -7.50 -9.29
CA VAL A 88 16.40 -7.67 -7.83
C VAL A 88 15.82 -6.48 -7.08
N LEU A 89 16.14 -5.25 -7.49
CA LEU A 89 15.62 -4.05 -6.86
C LEU A 89 14.09 -3.94 -7.00
N SER A 90 13.57 -4.24 -8.19
CA SER A 90 12.14 -4.28 -8.48
C SER A 90 11.40 -5.33 -7.63
N ALA A 91 11.97 -6.52 -7.51
CA ALA A 91 11.43 -7.60 -6.68
C ALA A 91 11.44 -7.23 -5.20
N GLY A 92 12.52 -6.59 -4.72
CA GLY A 92 12.60 -6.09 -3.34
C GLY A 92 11.53 -5.04 -3.03
N LEU A 93 11.38 -4.02 -3.90
CA LEU A 93 10.41 -2.95 -3.71
C LEU A 93 8.96 -3.45 -3.76
N ALA A 94 8.61 -4.24 -4.79
CA ALA A 94 7.27 -4.79 -4.94
C ALA A 94 6.97 -5.83 -3.87
N GLY A 95 7.92 -6.73 -3.59
CA GLY A 95 7.78 -7.79 -2.59
C GLY A 95 7.57 -7.23 -1.18
N LEU A 96 8.34 -6.22 -0.77
CA LEU A 96 8.18 -5.58 0.53
C LEU A 96 6.80 -4.93 0.68
N ALA A 97 6.36 -4.16 -0.32
CA ALA A 97 5.05 -3.50 -0.30
C ALA A 97 3.89 -4.50 -0.23
N ILE A 98 3.95 -5.58 -1.04
CA ILE A 98 2.93 -6.63 -1.03
C ILE A 98 2.94 -7.40 0.29
N MET A 99 4.11 -7.73 0.83
CA MET A 99 4.22 -8.46 2.09
C MET A 99 3.64 -7.64 3.25
N LEU A 100 3.99 -6.35 3.35
CA LEU A 100 3.44 -5.45 4.38
C LEU A 100 1.91 -5.34 4.27
N ALA A 101 1.41 -5.14 3.04
CA ALA A 101 -0.02 -5.05 2.79
C ALA A 101 -0.78 -6.30 3.25
N LEU A 102 -0.28 -7.49 2.92
CA LEU A 102 -0.95 -8.76 3.22
C LEU A 102 -0.84 -9.16 4.69
N THR A 103 0.31 -8.90 5.34
CA THR A 103 0.60 -9.42 6.68
C THR A 103 0.19 -8.50 7.81
N GLN A 104 0.26 -7.18 7.61
CA GLN A 104 0.03 -6.19 8.67
C GLN A 104 -1.13 -5.26 8.34
N THR A 105 -1.09 -4.64 7.16
CA THR A 105 -2.02 -3.56 6.81
C THR A 105 -3.47 -4.04 6.70
N VAL A 106 -3.73 -5.16 6.03
CA VAL A 106 -5.11 -5.68 5.87
C VAL A 106 -5.72 -6.15 7.20
N PRO A 107 -5.04 -6.98 8.02
CA PRO A 107 -5.57 -7.37 9.33
C PRO A 107 -5.84 -6.18 10.24
N ASP A 108 -4.93 -5.22 10.29
CA ASP A 108 -5.07 -4.03 11.16
C ASP A 108 -6.20 -3.11 10.69
N ALA A 109 -6.34 -2.90 9.37
CA ALA A 109 -7.45 -2.16 8.80
C ALA A 109 -8.82 -2.81 9.07
N VAL A 110 -8.90 -4.14 9.01
CA VAL A 110 -10.13 -4.90 9.36
C VAL A 110 -10.46 -4.75 10.84
N ARG A 111 -9.47 -4.83 11.73
CA ARG A 111 -9.67 -4.62 13.17
C ARG A 111 -10.13 -3.21 13.48
N LEU A 112 -9.48 -2.21 12.88
CA LEU A 112 -9.83 -0.80 13.04
C LEU A 112 -11.24 -0.49 12.51
N GLY A 113 -11.60 -1.03 11.34
CA GLY A 113 -12.94 -0.89 10.75
C GLY A 113 -14.06 -1.61 11.52
N ARG A 114 -13.73 -2.58 12.36
CA ARG A 114 -14.70 -3.24 13.27
C ARG A 114 -14.89 -2.51 14.60
N ARG A 115 -13.98 -1.61 14.98
CA ARG A 115 -14.03 -0.85 16.25
C ARG A 115 -14.24 -1.72 17.50
N THR A 116 -13.70 -2.93 17.53
CA THR A 116 -13.82 -3.84 18.67
C THR A 116 -12.83 -3.56 19.80
N ASP A 117 -11.70 -2.92 19.46
CA ASP A 117 -10.60 -2.66 20.38
C ASP A 117 -10.79 -1.31 21.11
N GLY A 118 -10.13 -1.09 22.26
CA GLY A 118 -10.24 0.17 23.00
C GLY A 118 -9.60 1.38 22.28
N PRO A 119 -9.92 2.62 22.67
CA PRO A 119 -9.34 3.84 22.09
C PRO A 119 -7.79 3.85 21.98
N PRO A 120 -7.01 3.36 22.98
CA PRO A 120 -5.55 3.31 22.86
C PRO A 120 -5.06 2.27 21.86
N GLU A 121 -5.72 1.12 21.74
CA GLU A 121 -5.39 0.12 20.71
C GLU A 121 -5.74 0.60 19.30
N GLN A 122 -6.91 1.23 19.12
CA GLN A 122 -7.29 1.83 17.83
C GLN A 122 -6.29 2.90 17.38
N THR A 123 -5.80 3.71 18.33
CA THR A 123 -4.75 4.70 18.05
C THR A 123 -3.45 4.05 17.59
N ARG A 124 -3.04 2.96 18.24
CA ARG A 124 -1.83 2.21 17.84
C ARG A 124 -1.99 1.59 16.46
N LEU A 125 -3.14 0.99 16.17
CA LEU A 125 -3.45 0.40 14.87
C LEU A 125 -3.44 1.47 13.76
N ALA A 126 -4.12 2.60 13.96
CA ALA A 126 -4.15 3.70 12.98
C ALA A 126 -2.73 4.25 12.69
N ARG A 127 -1.89 4.38 13.71
CA ARG A 127 -0.47 4.77 13.53
C ARG A 127 0.35 3.73 12.77
N SER A 128 0.13 2.44 13.05
CA SER A 128 0.80 1.34 12.34
C SER A 128 0.42 1.32 10.86
N VAL A 129 -0.88 1.34 10.58
CA VAL A 129 -1.43 1.34 9.21
C VAL A 129 -0.92 2.54 8.42
N CYS A 130 -0.94 3.75 9.00
CA CYS A 130 -0.39 4.95 8.35
C CYS A 130 1.10 4.80 8.01
N ARG A 131 1.91 4.28 8.93
CA ARG A 131 3.35 4.05 8.69
C ARG A 131 3.56 3.04 7.57
N ASP A 132 2.82 1.94 7.58
CA ASP A 132 2.96 0.88 6.59
C ASP A 132 2.54 1.39 5.20
N HIS A 133 1.47 2.18 5.10
CA HIS A 133 1.06 2.84 3.85
C HIS A 133 2.11 3.83 3.33
N LEU A 134 2.78 4.60 4.19
CA LEU A 134 3.89 5.47 3.78
C LEU A 134 5.07 4.68 3.23
N VAL A 135 5.43 3.55 3.85
CA VAL A 135 6.50 2.66 3.35
C VAL A 135 6.10 2.06 2.00
N CYS A 136 4.87 1.56 1.87
CA CYS A 136 4.33 1.05 0.61
C CYS A 136 4.33 2.12 -0.49
N ALA A 137 3.91 3.35 -0.18
CA ALA A 137 3.89 4.47 -1.12
C ALA A 137 5.31 4.83 -1.58
N GLY A 138 6.29 4.85 -0.67
CA GLY A 138 7.69 5.04 -1.01
C GLY A 138 8.21 3.94 -1.93
N CYS A 139 7.95 2.68 -1.61
CA CYS A 139 8.39 1.53 -2.41
C CYS A 139 7.77 1.53 -3.81
N MET A 140 6.46 1.73 -3.92
CA MET A 140 5.76 1.75 -5.20
C MET A 140 6.12 2.98 -6.04
N SER A 141 6.41 4.13 -5.41
CA SER A 141 6.91 5.33 -6.10
C SER A 141 8.30 5.08 -6.69
N ALA A 142 9.22 4.52 -5.90
CA ALA A 142 10.55 4.17 -6.38
C ALA A 142 10.48 3.14 -7.52
N PHE A 143 9.62 2.14 -7.40
CA PHE A 143 9.38 1.15 -8.45
C PHE A 143 8.87 1.82 -9.73
N ALA A 144 7.84 2.67 -9.63
CA ALA A 144 7.26 3.36 -10.78
C ALA A 144 8.29 4.26 -11.47
N LEU A 145 9.03 5.07 -10.70
CA LEU A 145 10.08 5.95 -11.23
C LEU A 145 11.19 5.17 -11.93
N LEU A 146 11.62 4.05 -11.37
CA LEU A 146 12.64 3.19 -11.94
C LEU A 146 12.20 2.62 -13.29
N TRP A 147 10.98 2.08 -13.39
CA TRP A 147 10.47 1.53 -14.65
C TRP A 147 10.12 2.60 -15.69
N VAL A 148 9.67 3.77 -15.27
CA VAL A 148 9.47 4.92 -16.17
C VAL A 148 10.81 5.41 -16.72
N ALA A 149 11.81 5.66 -15.86
CA ALA A 149 13.13 6.09 -16.29
C ALA A 149 13.77 5.08 -17.24
N ARG A 150 13.65 3.78 -16.93
CA ARG A 150 14.10 2.70 -17.82
C ARG A 150 13.38 2.73 -19.17
N SER A 151 12.08 2.96 -19.21
CA SER A 151 11.30 3.01 -20.45
C SER A 151 11.61 4.22 -21.33
N VAL A 152 12.08 5.32 -20.74
CA VAL A 152 12.50 6.53 -21.48
C VAL A 152 13.94 6.39 -21.99
N ALA A 153 14.77 5.59 -21.32
CA ALA A 153 16.19 5.41 -21.65
C ALA A 153 16.48 4.35 -22.74
N VAL A 154 15.45 3.63 -23.22
CA VAL A 154 15.52 2.58 -24.25
C VAL A 154 14.70 2.99 -25.45
#